data_AF-A0A453IUH4-F1
#
_entry.id   AF-A0A453IUH4-F1
#
_cell.length_a   1.000
_cell.length_b   1.000
_cell.length_c   1.000
_cell.angle_alpha   90.00
_cell.angle_beta   90.00
_cell.angle_gamma   90.00
#
_symmetry.space_group_name_H-M   'P 1'
#
loop_
_entity.id
_entity.type
_entity.pdbx_description
1 polymer ?
#
loop_
_entity_poly.entity_id
_entity_poly.type
_entity_poly.pdbx_seq_one_letter_code
_entity_poly.pdbx_strand_id
1 'polypeptide(L)'
;MEVQLSQQPDKLRWKLTRSGVFTVKSMYVDVINSSSIPSFKHVWAVKVPLKIKVFMWFVHKQVILTKENLTKRNWTGPTRCSFCDRDETIKHLFLDCPLAKILWPTVHIAFNITPPSSVNTLFGT
;
A
#
# COMPACT_ATOMS: atom_id res chain seq x y z
N MET A 1 13.65 -14.88 33.65
CA MET A 1 12.25 -14.83 34.12
C MET A 1 11.86 -16.25 34.45
N GLU A 2 11.85 -16.61 35.73
CA GLU A 2 11.26 -17.89 36.16
C GLU A 2 9.75 -17.76 36.12
N VAL A 3 9.10 -18.65 35.39
CA VAL A 3 7.64 -18.71 35.28
C VAL A 3 7.15 -19.66 36.36
N GLN A 4 6.55 -19.10 37.42
CA GLN A 4 5.89 -19.86 38.48
C GLN A 4 4.48 -20.21 38.01
N LEU A 5 4.24 -21.49 37.71
CA LEU A 5 2.93 -22.01 37.29
C LEU A 5 2.05 -22.22 38.53
N SER A 6 0.79 -21.80 38.45
CA SER A 6 -0.20 -21.98 39.51
C SER A 6 -1.49 -22.56 38.93
N GLN A 7 -2.31 -23.19 39.76
CA GLN A 7 -3.64 -23.70 39.37
C GLN A 7 -4.70 -22.59 39.22
N GLN A 8 -4.30 -21.32 39.27
CA GLN A 8 -5.23 -20.20 39.06
C GLN A 8 -5.57 -20.04 37.58
N PRO A 9 -6.80 -19.60 37.25
CA PRO A 9 -7.16 -19.29 35.87
C PRO A 9 -6.29 -18.14 35.32
N ASP A 10 -5.90 -18.27 34.05
CA ASP A 10 -5.09 -17.29 33.35
C ASP A 10 -5.74 -15.91 33.31
N LYS A 11 -4.91 -14.86 33.42
CA LYS A 11 -5.35 -13.47 33.34
C LYS A 11 -4.64 -12.75 32.20
N LEU A 12 -5.42 -12.08 31.35
CA LEU A 12 -4.88 -11.18 30.34
C LEU A 12 -4.19 -9.99 31.03
N ARG A 13 -2.90 -9.81 30.75
CA ARG A 13 -2.11 -8.71 31.31
C ARG A 13 -1.49 -7.89 30.20
N TRP A 14 -1.73 -6.59 30.25
CA TRP A 14 -1.21 -5.64 29.27
C TRP A 14 0.26 -5.34 29.51
N LYS A 15 1.14 -5.74 28.59
CA LYS A 15 2.60 -5.63 28.76
C LYS A 15 3.14 -4.20 28.73
N LEU A 16 2.38 -3.27 28.15
CA LEU A 16 2.83 -1.88 27.92
C LEU A 16 2.60 -0.96 29.11
N THR A 17 1.98 -1.44 30.19
CA THR A 17 1.76 -0.64 31.41
C THR A 17 2.18 -1.44 32.63
N ARG A 18 2.88 -0.81 33.58
CA ARG A 18 3.35 -1.46 34.81
C ARG A 18 2.20 -2.04 35.66
N SER A 19 1.02 -1.41 35.59
CA SER A 19 -0.19 -1.91 36.25
C SER A 19 -0.73 -3.19 35.62
N GLY A 20 -0.35 -3.51 34.38
CA GLY A 20 -0.91 -4.65 33.63
C GLY A 20 -2.33 -4.42 33.10
N VAL A 21 -2.89 -3.21 33.28
CA VAL A 21 -4.23 -2.85 32.83
C VAL A 21 -4.17 -2.27 31.42
N PHE A 22 -5.07 -2.72 30.55
CA PHE A 22 -5.20 -2.18 29.21
C PHE A 22 -5.70 -0.73 29.26
N THR A 23 -5.06 0.15 28.50
CA THR A 23 -5.59 1.49 28.23
C THR A 23 -5.42 1.83 26.76
N VAL A 24 -6.44 2.45 26.15
CA VAL A 24 -6.39 2.94 24.76
C VAL A 24 -5.16 3.82 24.53
N LYS A 25 -4.83 4.68 25.52
CA LYS A 25 -3.64 5.53 25.49
C LYS A 25 -2.35 4.73 25.30
N SER A 26 -2.10 3.73 26.14
CA SER A 26 -0.87 2.93 26.06
C SER A 26 -0.78 2.11 24.77
N MET A 27 -1.91 1.67 24.22
CA MET A 27 -1.98 1.02 22.92
C MET A 27 -1.61 1.97 21.79
N TYR A 28 -2.20 3.17 21.74
CA TYR A 28 -1.85 4.15 20.71
C TYR A 28 -0.39 4.60 20.77
N VAL A 29 0.15 4.85 21.97
CA VAL A 29 1.56 5.23 22.13
C VAL A 29 2.48 4.14 21.60
N ASP A 30 2.20 2.88 21.92
CA ASP A 30 2.99 1.76 21.41
C ASP A 30 2.86 1.61 19.90
N VAL A 31 1.64 1.73 19.34
CA VAL A 31 1.43 1.69 17.88
C VAL A 31 2.22 2.80 17.18
N ILE A 32 2.17 4.03 17.68
CA ILE A 32 2.87 5.18 17.10
C ILE A 32 4.40 4.99 17.15
N ASN A 33 4.91 4.41 18.25
CA ASN A 33 6.36 4.26 18.45
C ASN A 33 6.95 2.98 17.84
N SER A 34 6.16 1.90 17.74
CA SER A 34 6.61 0.59 17.23
C SER A 34 6.48 0.48 15.71
N SER A 35 5.51 1.17 15.11
CA SER A 35 5.34 1.12 13.67
C SER A 35 6.20 2.19 12.99
N SER A 36 7.20 1.74 12.23
CA SER A 36 7.73 2.54 11.13
C SER A 36 6.60 2.65 10.11
N ILE A 37 5.71 3.62 10.30
CA ILE A 37 4.64 3.91 9.34
C ILE A 37 5.33 4.20 8.02
N PRO A 38 5.08 3.42 6.94
CA PRO A 38 5.67 3.68 5.65
C PRO A 38 5.39 5.13 5.28
N SER A 39 6.45 5.93 5.25
CA SER A 39 6.35 7.37 5.15
C SER A 39 6.05 7.74 3.70
N PHE A 40 4.77 7.84 3.34
CA PHE A 40 4.32 8.36 2.04
C PHE A 40 4.44 9.90 1.95
N LYS A 41 5.40 10.50 2.66
CA LYS A 41 5.60 11.96 2.72
C LYS A 41 5.79 12.55 1.33
N HIS A 42 6.46 11.84 0.42
CA HIS A 42 6.64 12.26 -0.97
C HIS A 42 5.29 12.46 -1.68
N VAL A 43 4.34 11.52 -1.53
CA VAL A 43 2.99 11.62 -2.12
C VAL A 43 2.25 12.87 -1.64
N TRP A 44 2.37 13.17 -0.35
CA TRP A 44 1.67 14.32 0.25
C TRP A 44 2.36 15.66 -0.03
N ALA A 45 3.66 15.66 -0.29
CA ALA A 45 4.44 16.85 -0.63
C ALA A 45 4.18 17.37 -2.05
N VAL A 46 3.76 16.51 -2.99
CA VAL A 46 3.51 16.91 -4.39
C VAL A 46 2.40 17.98 -4.48
N LYS A 47 2.59 19.00 -5.32
CA LYS A 47 1.60 20.05 -5.59
C LYS A 47 0.58 19.60 -6.66
N VAL A 48 -0.24 18.62 -6.32
CA VAL A 48 -1.35 18.12 -7.17
C VAL A 48 -2.68 18.10 -6.40
N PRO A 49 -3.83 18.11 -7.09
CA PRO A 49 -5.13 17.95 -6.44
C PRO A 49 -5.18 16.71 -5.54
N LEU A 50 -5.93 16.81 -4.44
CA LEU A 50 -6.04 15.75 -3.43
C LEU A 50 -6.45 14.39 -4.01
N LYS A 51 -7.34 14.39 -5.02
CA LYS A 51 -7.76 13.17 -5.73
C LYS A 51 -6.57 12.40 -6.33
N ILE A 52 -5.58 13.11 -6.86
CA ILE A 52 -4.36 12.52 -7.43
C ILE A 52 -3.46 11.98 -6.31
N LYS A 53 -3.32 12.71 -5.20
CA LYS A 53 -2.55 12.23 -4.02
C LYS A 53 -3.13 10.93 -3.47
N VAL A 54 -4.44 10.86 -3.31
CA VAL A 54 -5.14 9.65 -2.84
C VAL A 54 -4.93 8.49 -3.81
N PHE A 55 -5.00 8.75 -5.12
CA PHE A 55 -4.73 7.74 -6.14
C PHE A 55 -3.28 7.22 -6.06
N MET A 56 -2.29 8.11 -6.00
CA MET A 56 -0.87 7.74 -5.83
C MET A 56 -0.66 6.91 -4.57
N TRP A 57 -1.30 7.30 -3.46
CA TRP A 57 -1.26 6.55 -2.21
C TRP A 57 -1.84 5.13 -2.35
N PHE A 58 -2.96 4.98 -3.07
CA PHE A 58 -3.52 3.67 -3.37
C PHE A 58 -2.64 2.81 -4.27
N VAL A 59 -1.93 3.41 -5.24
CA VAL A 59 -0.96 2.69 -6.07
C VAL A 59 0.19 2.16 -5.20
N HIS A 60 0.76 2.99 -4.32
CA HIS A 60 1.81 2.57 -3.38
C HIS A 60 1.34 1.48 -2.41
N LYS A 61 0.09 1.54 -1.95
CA LYS A 61 -0.52 0.52 -1.10
C LYS A 61 -0.92 -0.75 -1.87
N GLN A 62 -0.78 -0.75 -3.19
CA GLN A 62 -1.22 -1.83 -4.09
C GLN A 62 -2.73 -2.16 -3.98
N VAL A 63 -3.57 -1.17 -3.68
CA VAL A 63 -5.02 -1.36 -3.43
C VAL A 63 -5.92 -0.69 -4.47
N ILE A 64 -5.37 -0.22 -5.59
CA ILE A 64 -6.18 0.33 -6.67
C ILE A 64 -7.13 -0.72 -7.25
N LEU A 65 -8.20 -0.27 -7.91
CA LEU A 65 -9.25 -1.12 -8.49
C LEU A 65 -8.82 -1.83 -9.78
N THR A 66 -7.70 -2.57 -9.76
CA THR A 66 -7.39 -3.51 -10.85
C THR A 66 -8.26 -4.76 -10.74
N LYS A 67 -8.46 -5.46 -11.86
CA LYS A 67 -9.23 -6.72 -11.87
C LYS A 67 -8.62 -7.79 -10.95
N GLU A 68 -7.30 -7.83 -10.81
CA GLU A 68 -6.62 -8.68 -9.81
C GLU A 68 -7.10 -8.36 -8.38
N ASN A 69 -7.15 -7.09 -8.01
CA ASN A 69 -7.59 -6.66 -6.68
C ASN A 69 -9.09 -6.82 -6.46
N LEU A 70 -9.90 -6.69 -7.51
CA LEU A 70 -11.33 -6.99 -7.45
C LEU A 70 -11.57 -8.49 -7.22
N THR A 71 -10.80 -9.35 -7.88
CA THR A 71 -10.88 -10.81 -7.70
C THR A 71 -10.55 -11.21 -6.26
N LYS A 72 -9.53 -10.59 -5.64
CA LYS A 72 -9.21 -10.76 -4.21
C LYS A 72 -10.35 -10.35 -3.26
N ARG A 73 -11.31 -9.55 -3.73
CA ARG A 73 -12.51 -9.10 -3.00
C ARG A 73 -13.77 -9.90 -3.35
N ASN A 74 -13.61 -11.09 -3.94
CA ASN A 74 -14.71 -11.96 -4.40
C ASN A 74 -15.59 -11.33 -5.49
N TRP A 75 -15.06 -10.41 -6.30
CA TRP A 75 -15.76 -9.93 -7.48
C TRP A 75 -15.72 -10.98 -8.60
N THR A 76 -16.86 -11.23 -9.24
CA THR A 76 -17.01 -12.18 -10.34
C THR A 76 -16.97 -11.45 -11.68
N GLY A 77 -15.92 -11.67 -12.45
CA GLY A 77 -15.77 -11.13 -13.80
C GLY A 77 -14.41 -11.47 -14.43
N PRO A 78 -14.17 -11.05 -15.69
CA PRO A 78 -12.93 -11.37 -16.38
C PRO A 78 -11.74 -10.68 -15.69
N THR A 79 -10.64 -11.40 -15.51
CA THR A 79 -9.38 -10.89 -14.94
C THR A 79 -8.48 -10.20 -15.96
N ARG A 80 -8.80 -10.39 -17.25
CA ARG A 80 -8.03 -9.88 -18.38
C ARG A 80 -8.10 -8.36 -18.48
N CYS A 81 -6.98 -7.74 -18.83
CA CYS A 81 -6.86 -6.30 -19.10
C CYS A 81 -7.81 -5.87 -20.22
N SER A 82 -8.35 -4.65 -20.12
CA SER A 82 -9.24 -4.11 -21.16
C SER A 82 -8.51 -3.74 -22.45
N PHE A 83 -7.17 -3.63 -22.42
CA PHE A 83 -6.34 -3.22 -23.55
C PHE A 83 -5.53 -4.37 -24.16
N CYS A 84 -5.47 -5.56 -23.53
CA CYS A 84 -4.80 -6.75 -24.06
C CYS A 84 -5.22 -8.03 -23.34
N ASP A 85 -4.83 -9.20 -23.86
CA ASP A 85 -5.24 -10.52 -23.34
C ASP A 85 -4.47 -11.04 -22.09
N ARG A 86 -3.74 -10.18 -21.38
CA ARG A 86 -3.05 -10.55 -20.13
C ARG A 86 -3.83 -10.13 -18.90
N ASP A 87 -3.60 -10.78 -17.76
CA ASP A 87 -4.25 -10.42 -16.51
C ASP A 87 -3.91 -8.98 -16.06
N GLU A 88 -4.91 -8.27 -15.57
CA GLU A 88 -4.79 -6.88 -15.17
C GLU A 88 -4.24 -6.76 -13.74
N THR A 89 -2.91 -6.66 -13.66
CA THR A 89 -2.18 -6.31 -12.44
C THR A 89 -1.76 -4.84 -12.47
N ILE A 90 -1.38 -4.28 -11.32
CA ILE A 90 -0.87 -2.89 -11.25
C ILE A 90 0.37 -2.72 -12.14
N LYS A 91 1.32 -3.67 -12.05
CA LYS A 91 2.52 -3.67 -12.88
C LYS A 91 2.16 -3.74 -14.36
N HIS A 92 1.23 -4.62 -14.71
CA HIS A 92 0.78 -4.74 -16.08
C HIS A 92 0.16 -3.43 -16.58
N LEU A 93 -0.82 -2.87 -15.87
CA LEU A 93 -1.55 -1.69 -16.27
C LEU A 93 -0.64 -0.47 -16.50
N PHE A 94 0.37 -0.28 -15.66
CA PHE A 94 1.25 0.89 -15.74
C PHE A 94 2.55 0.67 -16.52
N LEU A 95 3.02 -0.56 -16.73
CA LEU A 95 4.35 -0.81 -17.33
C LEU A 95 4.29 -1.77 -18.51
N ASP A 96 3.68 -2.93 -18.35
CA ASP A 96 3.78 -4.01 -19.35
C ASP A 96 2.70 -3.93 -20.43
N CYS A 97 1.60 -3.22 -20.16
CA CYS A 97 0.47 -3.07 -21.06
C CYS A 97 0.91 -2.40 -22.37
N PRO A 98 0.44 -2.87 -23.56
CA PRO A 98 0.75 -2.22 -24.82
C PRO A 98 0.43 -0.71 -24.81
N LEU A 99 -0.65 -0.31 -24.13
CA LEU A 99 -1.01 1.09 -23.94
C LEU A 99 0.07 1.84 -23.14
N ALA A 100 0.52 1.30 -22.01
CA ALA A 100 1.58 1.91 -21.20
C ALA A 100 2.89 2.05 -21.98
N LYS A 101 3.24 1.04 -22.78
CA LYS A 101 4.43 1.07 -23.64
C LYS A 101 4.39 2.12 -24.74
N ILE A 102 3.21 2.61 -25.12
CA ILE A 102 3.04 3.72 -26.05
C ILE A 102 3.07 5.05 -25.30
N LEU A 103 2.40 5.13 -24.15
CA LEU A 103 2.29 6.37 -23.36
C LEU A 103 3.63 6.85 -22.81
N TRP A 104 4.46 5.95 -22.26
CA TRP A 104 5.72 6.36 -21.63
C TRP A 104 6.72 7.01 -22.59
N PRO A 105 6.96 6.48 -23.81
CA PRO A 105 7.76 7.18 -24.82
C PRO A 105 7.21 8.56 -25.16
N THR A 106 5.89 8.72 -25.29
CA THR A 106 5.27 10.03 -25.56
C THR A 106 5.52 11.01 -24.42
N VAL A 107 5.37 10.57 -23.17
CA VAL A 107 5.66 11.39 -21.99
C VAL A 107 7.15 11.74 -21.91
N HIS A 108 8.03 10.80 -22.23
CA HIS A 108 9.47 11.04 -22.28
C HIS A 108 9.83 12.11 -23.33
N ILE A 109 9.26 12.03 -24.53
CA ILE A 109 9.51 13.03 -25.59
C ILE A 109 8.94 14.40 -25.21
N ALA A 110 7.73 14.45 -24.65
CA ALA A 110 7.05 15.71 -24.35
C ALA A 110 7.59 16.43 -23.11
N PHE A 111 7.99 15.68 -22.08
CA PHE A 111 8.33 16.23 -20.76
C PHE A 111 9.73 15.89 -20.28
N ASN A 112 10.51 15.13 -21.07
CA ASN A 112 11.85 14.63 -20.71
C ASN A 112 11.87 13.81 -19.40
N ILE A 113 10.79 13.07 -19.14
CA ILE A 113 10.64 12.21 -17.96
C ILE A 113 11.00 10.78 -18.34
N THR A 114 11.94 10.17 -17.60
CA THR A 114 12.36 8.79 -17.84
C THR A 114 11.22 7.80 -17.60
N PRO A 115 11.00 6.82 -18.51
CA PRO A 115 10.02 5.77 -18.29
C PRO A 115 10.34 4.99 -17.01
N PRO A 116 9.33 4.74 -16.16
CA PRO A 116 9.51 3.99 -14.93
C PRO A 116 9.81 2.51 -15.25
N SER A 117 10.72 1.91 -14.49
CA SER A 117 11.09 0.48 -14.60
C SER A 117 10.34 -0.39 -13.57
N SER A 118 9.76 0.25 -12.55
CA SER A 118 9.00 -0.40 -11.48
C SER A 118 7.82 0.48 -11.02
N VAL A 119 6.88 -0.12 -10.30
CA VAL A 119 5.73 0.60 -9.73
C VAL A 119 6.19 1.65 -8.70
N ASN A 120 7.31 1.42 -8.02
CA ASN A 120 7.85 2.39 -7.07
C ASN A 120 8.42 3.63 -7.79
N THR A 121 9.11 3.41 -8.91
CA THR A 121 9.71 4.51 -9.70
C THR A 121 8.67 5.37 -10.44
N LEU A 122 7.38 4.98 -10.48
CA LEU A 122 6.31 5.75 -11.14
C LEU A 122 6.19 7.19 -10.61
N PHE A 123 6.54 7.42 -9.35
CA PHE A 123 6.35 8.71 -8.68
C PHE A 123 7.65 9.31 -8.12
N GLY A 124 8.80 8.86 -8.62
CA GLY A 124 10.10 9.45 -8.26
C GLY A 124 10.64 9.04 -6.88
N THR A 125 10.32 7.82 -6.42
CA THR A 125 11.01 7.17 -5.28
C THR A 125 12.00 6.12 -5.75
#